data_AF-A0A959H1F3-F1
#
_entry.id   AF-A0A959H1F3-F1
#
_cell.length_a   1.000
_cell.length_b   1.000
_cell.length_c   1.000
_cell.angle_alpha   90.00
_cell.angle_beta   90.00
_cell.angle_gamma   90.00
#
_symmetry.space_group_name_H-M   'P 1'
#
loop_
_entity.id
_entity.type
_entity.pdbx_description
1 polymer ?
#
loop_
_entity_poly.entity_id
_entity_poly.type
_entity_poly.pdbx_seq_one_letter_code
_entity_poly.pdbx_strand_id
1 'polypeptide(L)'
;MEGSRLMAVLESLNKKEVRELSKFLRSPFFNQREDVVQLFEFLVEWIFTLKATPTKERAFETLYPGRPYDAQQVRYAMSWLLKAIESYLALQPWLADERQQMAELARAYRERRLPKHFRQTMRQLNRRQQQQPIRNAEYFEYEYRIQLEQYAFTASRKRTGEHNLQEISDTIDLAFVARKLRQTCFLLAHQAVYKREYDFGLLEEALRFVDKKGLLRLPTIAGYYHCYYALSGIEPERHFREFKAILLRQSQRFPADEARDLYLLAINYCIRELNAGREGFAREGLDLYKEGFRTGMLLQEGQISRFTYRNAVAMALKEG
;
A
#
# COMPACT_ATOMS: atom_id res chain seq x y z
N MET A 1 17.07 -29.23 -3.35
CA MET A 1 16.73 -28.05 -2.52
C MET A 1 15.29 -27.58 -2.76
N GLU A 2 14.57 -28.29 -3.62
CA GLU A 2 13.19 -28.07 -4.04
C GLU A 2 12.20 -27.97 -2.89
N GLY A 3 11.17 -27.15 -3.07
CA GLY A 3 10.09 -26.94 -2.09
C GLY A 3 10.52 -26.19 -0.82
N SER A 4 11.79 -25.76 -0.70
CA SER A 4 12.22 -24.97 0.44
C SER A 4 11.81 -23.51 0.32
N ARG A 5 11.58 -22.84 1.45
CA ARG A 5 11.25 -21.41 1.52
C ARG A 5 12.26 -20.53 0.78
N LEU A 6 13.55 -20.88 0.87
CA LEU A 6 14.61 -20.17 0.14
C LEU A 6 14.39 -20.19 -1.37
N MET A 7 14.07 -21.36 -1.94
CA MET A 7 13.86 -21.49 -3.38
C MET A 7 12.64 -20.69 -3.83
N ALA A 8 11.52 -20.80 -3.11
CA ALA A 8 10.30 -20.07 -3.43
C ALA A 8 10.53 -18.54 -3.47
N VAL A 9 11.32 -18.01 -2.52
CA VAL A 9 11.66 -16.58 -2.53
C VAL A 9 12.59 -16.24 -3.69
N LEU A 10 13.64 -17.02 -3.94
CA LEU A 10 14.57 -16.76 -5.04
C LEU A 10 13.90 -16.80 -6.42
N GLU A 11 12.99 -17.75 -6.64
CA GLU A 11 12.24 -17.90 -7.88
C GLU A 11 11.27 -16.74 -8.13
N SER A 12 10.84 -16.04 -7.07
CA SER A 12 9.98 -14.86 -7.19
C SER A 12 10.73 -13.59 -7.63
N LEU A 13 12.06 -13.58 -7.53
CA LEU A 13 12.86 -12.38 -7.81
C LEU A 13 12.93 -12.10 -9.31
N ASN A 14 12.85 -10.82 -9.67
CA ASN A 14 13.10 -10.39 -11.03
C ASN A 14 14.60 -10.08 -11.28
N LYS A 15 14.98 -9.90 -12.56
CA LYS A 15 16.37 -9.63 -12.95
C LYS A 15 16.97 -8.35 -12.32
N LYS A 16 16.15 -7.36 -11.97
CA LYS A 16 16.63 -6.15 -11.27
C LYS A 16 16.96 -6.49 -9.82
N GLU A 17 16.06 -7.18 -9.13
CA GLU A 17 16.22 -7.58 -7.73
C GLU A 17 17.42 -8.51 -7.55
N VAL A 18 17.64 -9.48 -8.44
CA VAL A 18 18.82 -10.35 -8.39
C VAL A 18 20.13 -9.54 -8.43
N ARG A 19 20.19 -8.50 -9.29
CA ARG A 19 21.38 -7.63 -9.40
C ARG A 19 21.58 -6.75 -8.17
N GLU A 20 20.50 -6.21 -7.60
CA GLU A 20 20.54 -5.37 -6.41
C GLU A 20 20.89 -6.19 -5.15
N LEU A 21 20.31 -7.38 -5.01
CA LEU A 21 20.59 -8.33 -3.94
C LEU A 21 22.04 -8.84 -3.99
N SER A 22 22.60 -9.08 -5.18
CA SER A 22 24.03 -9.40 -5.34
C SER A 22 24.92 -8.33 -4.70
N LYS A 23 24.63 -7.04 -4.95
CA LYS A 23 25.36 -5.91 -4.34
C LYS A 23 25.15 -5.87 -2.82
N PHE A 24 23.92 -6.12 -2.37
CA PHE A 24 23.58 -6.16 -0.94
C PHE A 24 24.37 -7.25 -0.20
N LEU A 25 24.40 -8.48 -0.73
CA LEU A 25 25.12 -9.62 -0.14
C LEU A 25 26.63 -9.46 -0.15
N ARG A 26 27.18 -8.73 -1.13
CA ARG A 26 28.60 -8.40 -1.21
C ARG A 26 28.99 -7.20 -0.34
N SER A 27 28.03 -6.52 0.28
CA SER A 27 28.31 -5.39 1.16
C SER A 27 28.73 -5.88 2.55
N PRO A 28 29.94 -5.54 3.04
CA PRO A 28 30.41 -5.93 4.37
C PRO A 28 29.55 -5.41 5.53
N PHE A 29 28.73 -4.39 5.27
CA PHE A 29 27.78 -3.84 6.23
C PHE A 29 26.59 -4.79 6.47
N PHE A 30 26.15 -5.51 5.44
CA PHE A 30 24.97 -6.38 5.51
C PHE A 30 25.31 -7.86 5.61
N ASN A 31 26.46 -8.28 5.06
CA ASN A 31 26.89 -9.67 5.09
C ASN A 31 28.41 -9.77 5.15
N GLN A 32 28.91 -10.66 6.01
CA GLN A 32 30.33 -10.97 6.18
C GLN A 32 30.66 -12.42 5.80
N ARG A 33 29.66 -13.18 5.36
CA ARG A 33 29.76 -14.61 5.07
C ARG A 33 29.95 -14.85 3.57
N GLU A 34 31.13 -15.31 3.19
CA GLU A 34 31.45 -15.61 1.80
C GLU A 34 30.65 -16.81 1.26
N ASP A 35 30.41 -17.82 2.10
CA ASP A 35 29.61 -19.00 1.74
C ASP A 35 28.16 -18.65 1.36
N VAL A 36 27.61 -17.57 1.93
CA VAL A 36 26.29 -17.02 1.57
C VAL A 36 26.31 -16.38 0.19
N VAL A 37 27.35 -15.63 -0.14
CA VAL A 37 27.51 -15.00 -1.47
C VAL A 37 27.66 -16.09 -2.53
N GLN A 38 28.53 -17.07 -2.30
CA GLN A 38 28.75 -18.19 -3.21
C GLN A 38 27.47 -19.02 -3.43
N LEU A 39 26.71 -19.29 -2.36
CA LEU A 39 25.43 -19.99 -2.48
C LEU A 39 24.42 -19.20 -3.30
N PHE A 40 24.34 -17.89 -3.11
CA PHE A 40 23.45 -17.05 -3.89
C PHE A 40 23.79 -17.12 -5.38
N GLU A 41 25.07 -16.97 -5.73
CA GLU A 41 25.53 -16.99 -7.13
C GLU A 41 25.28 -18.33 -7.80
N PHE A 42 25.60 -19.42 -7.09
CA PHE A 42 25.29 -20.77 -7.51
C PHE A 42 23.78 -20.95 -7.76
N LEU A 43 22.93 -20.56 -6.82
CA LEU A 43 21.48 -20.74 -6.99
C LEU A 43 20.90 -19.85 -8.09
N VAL A 44 21.39 -18.62 -8.24
CA VAL A 44 20.96 -17.72 -9.32
C VAL A 44 21.29 -18.30 -10.69
N GLU A 45 22.50 -18.85 -10.87
CA GLU A 45 22.86 -19.52 -12.11
C GLU A 45 21.93 -20.69 -12.41
N TRP A 46 21.66 -21.53 -11.42
CA TRP A 46 20.78 -22.69 -11.59
C TRP A 46 19.33 -22.30 -11.91
N ILE A 47 18.76 -21.32 -11.20
CA ILE A 47 17.37 -20.90 -11.36
C ILE A 47 17.18 -20.11 -12.67
N PHE A 48 18.02 -19.10 -12.91
CA PHE A 48 17.79 -18.13 -13.99
C PHE A 48 18.49 -18.47 -15.30
N THR A 49 19.57 -19.26 -15.27
CA THR A 49 20.28 -19.71 -16.48
C THR A 49 19.91 -21.14 -16.83
N LEU A 50 20.09 -22.08 -15.89
CA LEU A 50 19.90 -23.51 -16.15
C LEU A 50 18.43 -23.94 -16.04
N LYS A 51 17.56 -23.11 -15.46
CA LYS A 51 16.13 -23.41 -15.23
C LYS A 51 15.91 -24.74 -14.48
N ALA A 52 16.76 -25.02 -13.51
CA ALA A 52 16.72 -26.24 -12.72
C ALA A 52 16.98 -25.96 -11.24
N THR A 53 16.53 -26.86 -10.36
CA THR A 53 16.83 -26.77 -8.93
C THR A 53 17.96 -27.72 -8.56
N PRO A 54 19.05 -27.24 -7.94
CA PRO A 54 20.16 -28.10 -7.56
C PRO A 54 19.86 -28.96 -6.33
N THR A 55 20.64 -30.03 -6.19
CA THR A 55 20.68 -30.85 -4.98
C THR A 55 21.55 -30.17 -3.90
N LYS A 56 21.38 -30.58 -2.64
CA LYS A 56 22.19 -30.03 -1.54
C LYS A 56 23.65 -30.47 -1.65
N GLU A 57 23.86 -31.67 -2.17
CA GLU A 57 25.15 -32.28 -2.45
C GLU A 57 25.94 -31.42 -3.45
N ARG A 58 25.29 -30.99 -4.55
CA ARG A 58 25.93 -30.14 -5.55
C ARG A 58 26.25 -28.74 -5.02
N ALA A 59 25.34 -28.17 -4.22
CA ALA A 59 25.60 -26.92 -3.53
C ALA A 59 26.79 -27.05 -2.57
N PHE A 60 26.86 -28.13 -1.78
CA PHE A 60 27.96 -28.37 -0.86
C PHE A 60 29.31 -28.44 -1.56
N GLU A 61 29.40 -29.20 -2.66
CA GLU A 61 30.62 -29.33 -3.46
C GLU A 61 31.13 -27.97 -3.97
N THR A 62 30.20 -27.06 -4.31
CA THR A 62 30.50 -25.71 -4.77
C THR A 62 30.97 -24.80 -3.63
N LEU A 63 30.27 -24.85 -2.48
CA LEU A 63 30.57 -24.01 -1.31
C LEU A 63 31.83 -24.46 -0.54
N TYR A 64 32.08 -25.76 -0.51
CA TYR A 64 33.08 -26.38 0.36
C TYR A 64 33.91 -27.42 -0.41
N PRO A 65 34.64 -27.00 -1.46
CA PRO A 65 35.38 -27.93 -2.32
C PRO A 65 36.40 -28.75 -1.52
N GLY A 66 36.45 -30.06 -1.80
CA GLY A 66 37.37 -31.00 -1.16
C GLY A 66 36.99 -31.44 0.26
N ARG A 67 35.83 -31.01 0.80
CA ARG A 67 35.34 -31.47 2.11
C ARG A 67 34.36 -32.65 1.98
N PRO A 68 34.26 -33.53 2.99
CA PRO A 68 33.22 -34.56 3.02
C PRO A 68 31.84 -33.91 3.14
N TYR A 69 30.86 -34.45 2.41
CA TYR A 69 29.52 -33.88 2.37
C TYR A 69 28.90 -33.75 3.77
N ASP A 70 28.50 -32.52 4.11
CA ASP A 70 27.76 -32.21 5.33
C ASP A 70 26.49 -31.44 5.00
N ALA A 71 25.37 -32.15 5.05
CA ALA A 71 24.05 -31.59 4.78
C ALA A 71 23.65 -30.47 5.78
N GLN A 72 24.21 -30.45 6.98
CA GLN A 72 23.95 -29.42 7.98
C GLN A 72 24.61 -28.09 7.61
N GLN A 73 25.84 -28.12 7.09
CA GLN A 73 26.52 -26.91 6.59
C GLN A 73 25.76 -26.24 5.45
N VAL A 74 25.20 -27.03 4.51
CA VAL A 74 24.34 -26.47 3.45
C VAL A 74 23.08 -25.85 4.04
N ARG A 75 22.42 -26.53 4.99
CA ARG A 75 21.23 -25.98 5.66
C ARG A 75 21.52 -24.67 6.39
N TYR A 76 22.68 -24.54 7.01
CA TYR A 76 23.11 -23.29 7.63
C TYR A 76 23.33 -22.18 6.60
N ALA A 77 24.08 -22.44 5.52
CA ALA A 77 24.28 -21.47 4.46
C ALA A 77 22.94 -21.02 3.83
N MET A 78 22.02 -21.96 3.58
CA MET A 78 20.67 -21.67 3.11
C MET A 78 19.88 -20.78 4.08
N SER A 79 19.98 -21.05 5.39
CA SER A 79 19.26 -20.26 6.42
C SER A 79 19.80 -18.83 6.50
N TRP A 80 21.13 -18.67 6.42
CA TRP A 80 21.76 -17.35 6.38
C TRP A 80 21.43 -16.58 5.10
N LEU A 81 21.44 -17.26 3.96
CA LEU A 81 21.03 -16.66 2.70
C LEU A 81 19.58 -16.20 2.75
N LEU A 82 18.66 -17.05 3.20
CA LEU A 82 17.25 -16.67 3.35
C LEU A 82 17.09 -15.42 4.23
N LYS A 83 17.75 -15.39 5.39
CA LYS A 83 17.72 -14.21 6.29
C LYS A 83 18.21 -12.94 5.61
N ALA A 84 19.28 -13.04 4.81
CA ALA A 84 19.83 -11.89 4.10
C ALA A 84 18.88 -11.41 2.99
N ILE A 85 18.25 -12.32 2.24
CA ILE A 85 17.25 -11.99 1.23
C ILE A 85 16.04 -11.32 1.87
N GLU A 86 15.52 -11.87 2.97
CA GLU A 86 14.38 -11.27 3.69
C GLU A 86 14.69 -9.88 4.23
N SER A 87 15.92 -9.67 4.71
CA SER A 87 16.38 -8.34 5.14
C SER A 87 16.42 -7.34 3.99
N TYR A 88 16.89 -7.78 2.82
CA TYR A 88 16.88 -6.98 1.59
C TYR A 88 15.45 -6.64 1.14
N LEU A 89 14.56 -7.63 1.07
CA LEU A 89 13.16 -7.44 0.69
C LEU A 89 12.43 -6.50 1.65
N ALA A 90 12.70 -6.60 2.96
CA ALA A 90 12.15 -5.67 3.95
C ALA A 90 12.72 -4.25 3.83
N LEU A 91 13.95 -4.10 3.33
CA LEU A 91 14.61 -2.80 3.12
C LEU A 91 14.10 -2.10 1.85
N GLN A 92 13.69 -2.84 0.83
CA GLN A 92 13.26 -2.28 -0.46
C GLN A 92 12.14 -1.24 -0.35
N PRO A 93 11.01 -1.49 0.37
CA PRO A 93 9.97 -0.46 0.55
C PRO A 93 10.50 0.82 1.19
N TRP A 94 11.41 0.70 2.15
CA TRP A 94 12.02 1.86 2.81
C TRP A 94 12.93 2.64 1.85
N LEU A 95 13.73 1.95 1.02
CA LEU A 95 14.57 2.58 0.00
C LEU A 95 13.75 3.30 -1.09
N ALA A 96 12.54 2.80 -1.38
CA ALA A 96 11.63 3.43 -2.32
C ALA A 96 10.89 4.65 -1.73
N ASP A 97 10.70 4.71 -0.40
CA ASP A 97 10.00 5.81 0.26
C ASP A 97 10.96 6.92 0.71
N GLU A 98 11.31 7.81 -0.23
CA GLU A 98 12.16 8.97 0.06
C GLU A 98 11.59 9.88 1.16
N ARG A 99 10.26 9.95 1.32
CA ARG A 99 9.68 10.77 2.39
C ARG A 99 10.02 10.15 3.74
N GLN A 100 9.75 8.86 3.91
CA GLN A 100 10.07 8.13 5.13
C GLN A 100 11.55 8.27 5.49
N GLN A 101 12.45 8.16 4.52
CA GLN A 101 13.88 8.41 4.73
C GLN A 101 14.18 9.82 5.25
N MET A 102 13.55 10.85 4.67
CA MET A 102 13.71 12.24 5.12
C MET A 102 13.18 12.47 6.55
N ALA A 103 12.08 11.83 6.93
CA ALA A 103 11.54 11.91 8.29
C ALA A 103 12.50 11.29 9.30
N GLU A 104 13.05 10.11 9.02
CA GLU A 104 14.03 9.48 9.90
C GLU A 104 15.35 10.29 9.95
N LEU A 105 15.75 10.91 8.84
CA LEU A 105 16.90 11.81 8.82
C LEU A 105 16.68 13.07 9.66
N ALA A 106 15.48 13.67 9.59
CA ALA A 106 15.12 14.79 10.44
C ALA A 106 15.23 14.40 11.91
N ARG A 107 14.66 13.27 12.29
CA ARG A 107 14.79 12.71 13.65
C ARG A 107 16.24 12.54 14.07
N ALA A 108 17.07 11.94 13.23
CA ALA A 108 18.49 11.77 13.50
C ALA A 108 19.20 13.11 13.72
N TYR A 109 18.88 14.15 12.94
CA TYR A 109 19.43 15.49 13.15
C TYR A 109 18.93 16.14 14.45
N ARG A 110 17.67 15.92 14.85
CA ARG A 110 17.17 16.39 16.15
C ARG A 110 17.94 15.73 17.30
N GLU A 111 18.04 14.39 17.29
CA GLU A 111 18.70 13.62 18.35
C GLU A 111 20.19 13.97 18.47
N ARG A 112 20.85 14.25 17.35
CA ARG A 112 22.25 14.73 17.30
C ARG A 112 22.42 16.23 17.61
N ARG A 113 21.34 16.94 17.95
CA ARG A 113 21.35 18.39 18.25
C ARG A 113 21.89 19.24 17.09
N LEU A 114 21.51 18.91 15.85
CA LEU A 114 21.91 19.60 14.62
C LEU A 114 20.77 20.44 14.02
N PRO A 115 20.44 21.61 14.61
CA PRO A 115 19.18 22.31 14.32
C PRO A 115 19.10 23.02 12.97
N LYS A 116 20.24 23.33 12.34
CA LYS A 116 20.25 23.88 10.98
C LYS A 116 19.83 22.79 9.99
N HIS A 117 20.45 21.62 10.09
CA HIS A 117 20.14 20.43 9.29
C HIS A 117 18.69 19.98 9.49
N PHE A 118 18.25 19.84 10.75
CA PHE A 118 16.85 19.53 11.07
C PHE A 118 15.87 20.44 10.33
N ARG A 119 16.03 21.76 10.47
CA ARG A 119 15.11 22.74 9.86
C ARG A 119 15.13 22.70 8.34
N GLN A 120 16.29 22.46 7.73
CA GLN A 120 16.41 22.29 6.29
C GLN A 120 15.65 21.04 5.81
N THR A 121 15.89 19.90 6.46
CA THR A 121 15.21 18.63 6.12
C THR A 121 13.70 18.74 6.33
N MET A 122 13.25 19.31 7.45
CA MET A 122 11.82 19.50 7.73
C MET A 122 11.13 20.41 6.71
N ARG A 123 11.79 21.48 6.24
CA ARG A 123 11.23 22.34 5.18
C ARG A 123 11.03 21.57 3.87
N GLN A 124 12.01 20.77 3.49
CA GLN A 124 11.91 19.94 2.27
C GLN A 124 10.84 18.85 2.42
N LEU A 125 10.76 18.21 3.59
CA LEU A 125 9.79 17.18 3.91
C LEU A 125 8.35 17.72 3.85
N ASN A 126 8.08 18.85 4.53
CA ASN A 126 6.78 19.53 4.47
C ASN A 126 6.40 19.93 3.04
N ARG A 127 7.35 20.47 2.26
CA ARG A 127 7.09 20.84 0.86
C ARG A 127 6.68 19.62 0.04
N ARG A 128 7.39 18.50 0.16
CA ARG A 128 7.06 17.26 -0.56
C ARG A 128 5.71 16.69 -0.12
N GLN A 129 5.42 16.73 1.18
CA GLN A 129 4.14 16.29 1.74
C GLN A 129 2.98 17.13 1.21
N GLN A 130 3.13 18.44 1.08
CA GLN A 130 2.07 19.31 0.55
C GLN A 130 1.89 19.16 -0.97
N GLN A 131 2.98 18.93 -1.71
CA GLN A 131 2.98 18.85 -3.18
C GLN A 131 2.41 17.54 -3.74
N GLN A 132 2.43 16.43 -2.99
CA GLN A 132 1.77 15.22 -3.47
C GLN A 132 0.25 15.45 -3.64
N PRO A 133 -0.42 14.84 -4.63
CA PRO A 133 -1.85 15.06 -4.87
C PRO A 133 -2.76 14.20 -3.99
N ILE A 134 -2.25 13.12 -3.40
CA ILE A 134 -3.02 12.14 -2.62
C ILE A 134 -3.44 12.73 -1.27
N ARG A 135 -4.70 12.52 -0.86
CA ARG A 135 -5.28 13.05 0.40
C ARG A 135 -6.07 11.99 1.18
N ASN A 136 -5.52 10.78 1.24
CA ASN A 136 -6.13 9.64 1.92
C ASN A 136 -5.74 9.55 3.41
N ALA A 137 -6.13 8.46 4.09
CA ALA A 137 -5.81 8.28 5.50
C ALA A 137 -4.29 8.32 5.76
N GLU A 138 -3.50 7.60 4.96
CA GLU A 138 -2.04 7.51 5.09
C GLU A 138 -1.37 8.87 4.89
N TYR A 139 -1.93 9.74 4.02
CA TYR A 139 -1.47 11.13 3.92
C TYR A 139 -1.54 11.84 5.27
N PHE A 140 -2.68 11.79 5.95
CA PHE A 140 -2.89 12.47 7.22
C PHE A 140 -2.07 11.83 8.35
N GLU A 141 -1.90 10.50 8.36
CA GLU A 141 -1.00 9.85 9.32
C GLU A 141 0.45 10.28 9.14
N TYR A 142 0.89 10.43 7.90
CA TYR A 142 2.23 10.88 7.61
C TYR A 142 2.43 12.33 8.05
N GLU A 143 1.45 13.19 7.77
CA GLU A 143 1.41 14.57 8.23
C GLU A 143 1.49 14.66 9.77
N TYR A 144 0.72 13.83 10.48
CA TYR A 144 0.77 13.72 11.93
C TYR A 144 2.18 13.38 12.43
N ARG A 145 2.87 12.43 11.79
CA ARG A 145 4.26 12.08 12.15
C ARG A 145 5.24 13.22 11.95
N ILE A 146 5.10 13.99 10.85
CA ILE A 146 5.91 15.20 10.62
C ILE A 146 5.66 16.22 11.73
N GLN A 147 4.39 16.46 12.07
CA GLN A 147 3.99 17.41 13.09
C GLN A 147 4.50 17.03 14.48
N LEU A 148 4.49 15.74 14.83
CA LEU A 148 5.09 15.25 16.07
C LEU A 148 6.60 15.50 16.13
N GLU A 149 7.31 15.25 15.04
CA GLU A 149 8.76 15.46 14.98
C GLU A 149 9.11 16.96 15.10
N GLN A 150 8.30 17.83 14.49
CA GLN A 150 8.36 19.28 14.66
C GLN A 150 8.10 19.70 16.11
N TYR A 151 7.10 19.11 16.76
CA TYR A 151 6.80 19.34 18.17
C TYR A 151 7.97 18.92 19.07
N ALA A 152 8.52 17.71 18.89
CA ALA A 152 9.65 17.21 19.67
C ALA A 152 10.89 18.11 19.56
N PHE A 153 11.16 18.67 18.37
CA PHE A 153 12.23 19.63 18.18
C PHE A 153 11.99 20.97 18.89
N THR A 154 10.75 21.48 18.88
CA THR A 154 10.43 22.78 19.50
C THR A 154 10.39 22.68 21.02
N ALA A 155 9.69 21.67 21.55
CA ALA A 155 9.53 21.42 22.98
C ALA A 155 10.87 21.18 23.69
N SER A 156 11.83 20.53 23.03
CA SER A 156 13.18 20.32 23.59
C SER A 156 14.03 21.59 23.68
N ARG A 157 13.62 22.68 23.03
CA ARG A 157 14.41 23.93 22.94
C ARG A 157 13.77 25.12 23.62
N LYS A 158 12.45 25.22 23.59
CA LYS A 158 11.68 26.26 24.26
C LYS A 158 10.49 25.59 24.93
N ARG A 159 10.46 25.66 26.26
CA ARG A 159 9.35 25.17 27.08
C ARG A 159 8.13 26.10 27.03
N THR A 160 8.35 27.34 26.62
CA THR A 160 7.34 28.40 26.49
C THR A 160 7.30 28.89 25.03
N GLY A 161 6.14 28.75 24.38
CA GLY A 161 5.91 29.19 23.01
C GLY A 161 4.69 28.49 22.40
N GLU A 162 4.24 28.98 21.25
CA GLU A 162 3.20 28.30 20.47
C GLU A 162 3.75 26.97 19.92
N HIS A 163 3.02 25.89 20.21
CA HIS A 163 3.28 24.56 19.71
C HIS A 163 2.13 24.15 18.78
N ASN A 164 2.43 23.28 17.82
CA ASN A 164 1.46 22.80 16.83
C ASN A 164 0.53 21.70 17.36
N LEU A 165 0.10 21.82 18.64
CA LEU A 165 -0.67 20.77 19.31
C LEU A 165 -2.09 20.64 18.76
N GLN A 166 -2.73 21.75 18.37
CA GLN A 166 -4.05 21.73 17.77
C GLN A 166 -4.00 21.08 16.37
N GLU A 167 -2.98 21.41 15.57
CA GLU A 167 -2.78 20.82 14.25
C GLU A 167 -2.54 19.31 14.34
N ILE A 168 -1.78 18.87 15.35
CA ILE A 168 -1.59 17.44 15.66
C ILE A 168 -2.94 16.78 15.93
N SER A 169 -3.74 17.36 16.83
CA SER A 169 -5.07 16.84 17.17
C SER A 169 -5.98 16.76 15.94
N ASP A 170 -6.08 17.84 15.18
CA ASP A 170 -6.93 17.92 13.99
C ASP A 170 -6.50 16.89 12.93
N THR A 171 -5.20 16.67 12.79
CA THR A 171 -4.66 15.71 11.81
C THR A 171 -4.95 14.26 12.20
N ILE A 172 -4.90 13.94 13.50
CA ILE A 172 -5.34 12.63 14.02
C ILE A 172 -6.81 12.39 13.67
N ASP A 173 -7.68 13.37 13.92
CA ASP A 173 -9.11 13.25 13.63
C ASP A 173 -9.36 12.98 12.14
N LEU A 174 -8.66 13.69 11.25
CA LEU A 174 -8.76 13.48 9.79
C LEU A 174 -8.31 12.08 9.38
N ALA A 175 -7.17 11.61 9.88
CA ALA A 175 -6.67 10.27 9.60
C ALA A 175 -7.65 9.19 10.08
N PHE A 176 -8.16 9.35 11.30
CA PHE A 176 -9.15 8.45 11.89
C PHE A 176 -10.42 8.39 11.05
N VAL A 177 -11.04 9.53 10.74
CA VAL A 177 -12.30 9.60 9.98
C VAL A 177 -12.13 8.98 8.60
N ALA A 178 -11.08 9.35 7.87
CA ALA A 178 -10.82 8.81 6.53
C ALA A 178 -10.70 7.28 6.57
N ARG A 179 -9.94 6.73 7.53
CA ARG A 179 -9.77 5.28 7.69
C ARG A 179 -11.05 4.60 8.16
N LYS A 180 -11.79 5.22 9.07
CA LYS A 180 -13.03 4.67 9.63
C LYS A 180 -14.08 4.50 8.53
N LEU A 181 -14.29 5.53 7.71
CA LEU A 181 -15.23 5.46 6.59
C LEU A 181 -14.79 4.41 5.56
N ARG A 182 -13.51 4.38 5.19
CA ARG A 182 -12.94 3.35 4.30
C ARG A 182 -13.23 1.95 4.81
N GLN A 183 -12.90 1.67 6.07
CA GLN A 183 -13.11 0.35 6.66
C GLN A 183 -14.60 -0.02 6.69
N THR A 184 -15.48 0.92 7.04
CA THR A 184 -16.92 0.67 7.07
C THR A 184 -17.47 0.31 5.70
N CYS A 185 -17.03 0.95 4.61
CA CYS A 185 -17.45 0.59 3.25
C CYS A 185 -17.13 -0.88 2.92
N PHE A 186 -15.94 -1.37 3.31
CA PHE A 186 -15.58 -2.78 3.11
C PHE A 186 -16.39 -3.73 3.98
N LEU A 187 -16.67 -3.36 5.23
CA LEU A 187 -17.53 -4.16 6.11
C LEU A 187 -18.94 -4.29 5.53
N LEU A 188 -19.53 -3.19 5.02
CA LEU A 188 -20.83 -3.20 4.36
C LEU A 188 -20.84 -4.04 3.09
N ALA A 189 -19.83 -3.90 2.23
CA ALA A 189 -19.71 -4.70 1.02
C ALA A 189 -19.60 -6.19 1.32
N HIS A 190 -18.82 -6.55 2.34
CA HIS A 190 -18.72 -7.93 2.80
C HIS A 190 -20.03 -8.45 3.40
N GLN A 191 -20.71 -7.65 4.23
CA GLN A 191 -22.00 -8.00 4.83
C GLN A 191 -23.06 -8.30 3.76
N ALA A 192 -23.09 -7.52 2.68
CA ALA A 192 -24.02 -7.71 1.56
C ALA A 192 -23.83 -9.07 0.85
N VAL A 193 -22.61 -9.61 0.81
CA VAL A 193 -22.30 -10.89 0.13
C VAL A 193 -22.42 -12.08 1.07
N TYR A 194 -21.87 -11.96 2.29
CA TYR A 194 -21.70 -13.09 3.21
C TYR A 194 -22.76 -13.16 4.32
N LYS A 195 -23.75 -12.26 4.33
CA LYS A 195 -24.82 -12.20 5.34
C LYS A 195 -24.30 -12.22 6.78
N ARG A 196 -23.15 -11.59 7.02
CA ARG A 196 -22.53 -11.44 8.34
C ARG A 196 -22.76 -10.03 8.85
N GLU A 197 -23.24 -9.91 10.07
CA GLU A 197 -23.37 -8.62 10.75
C GLU A 197 -22.05 -8.20 11.38
N TYR A 198 -21.76 -6.91 11.29
CA TYR A 198 -20.58 -6.28 11.88
C TYR A 198 -21.01 -5.13 12.80
N ASP A 199 -20.27 -4.98 13.90
CA ASP A 199 -20.30 -3.75 14.70
C ASP A 199 -19.44 -2.69 14.01
N PHE A 200 -20.04 -1.54 13.68
CA PHE A 200 -19.33 -0.42 13.06
C PHE A 200 -18.62 0.48 14.07
N GLY A 201 -18.79 0.28 15.38
CA GLY A 201 -18.14 1.07 16.44
C GLY A 201 -18.40 2.57 16.27
N LEU A 202 -17.33 3.37 16.29
CA LEU A 202 -17.36 4.85 16.26
C LEU A 202 -17.78 5.48 14.91
N LEU A 203 -18.55 4.78 14.08
CA LEU A 203 -18.97 5.28 12.78
C LEU A 203 -19.89 6.50 12.90
N GLU A 204 -20.89 6.43 13.79
CA GLU A 204 -21.87 7.52 13.96
C GLU A 204 -21.19 8.82 14.42
N GLU A 205 -20.22 8.73 15.32
CA GLU A 205 -19.37 9.84 15.73
C GLU A 205 -18.57 10.39 14.56
N ALA A 206 -17.97 9.52 13.74
CA ALA A 206 -17.20 9.92 12.58
C ALA A 206 -18.06 10.64 11.54
N LEU A 207 -19.26 10.14 11.23
CA LEU A 207 -20.22 10.77 10.31
C LEU A 207 -20.65 12.15 10.82
N ARG A 208 -21.07 12.26 12.08
CA ARG A 208 -21.43 13.55 12.69
C ARG A 208 -20.26 14.53 12.67
N PHE A 209 -19.04 14.05 12.87
CA PHE A 209 -17.85 14.89 12.79
C PHE A 209 -17.59 15.40 11.38
N VAL A 210 -17.76 14.55 10.35
CA VAL A 210 -17.66 14.95 8.93
C VAL A 210 -18.60 16.11 8.61
N ASP A 211 -19.86 16.00 9.02
CA ASP A 211 -20.87 17.03 8.78
C ASP A 211 -20.54 18.31 9.55
N LYS A 212 -20.29 18.20 10.85
CA LYS A 212 -20.01 19.34 11.73
C LYS A 212 -18.78 20.14 11.27
N LYS A 213 -17.75 19.47 10.75
CA LYS A 213 -16.50 20.11 10.32
C LYS A 213 -16.46 20.43 8.82
N GLY A 214 -17.50 20.09 8.07
CA GLY A 214 -17.56 20.32 6.62
C GLY A 214 -16.45 19.58 5.86
N LEU A 215 -16.19 18.31 6.22
CA LEU A 215 -15.06 17.55 5.68
C LEU A 215 -15.28 17.01 4.27
N LEU A 216 -16.49 17.12 3.73
CA LEU A 216 -16.81 16.73 2.34
C LEU A 216 -16.04 17.56 1.29
N ARG A 217 -15.38 18.65 1.69
CA ARG A 217 -14.39 19.36 0.84
C ARG A 217 -13.16 18.51 0.50
N LEU A 218 -12.90 17.45 1.27
CA LEU A 218 -11.79 16.52 1.07
C LEU A 218 -12.29 15.32 0.24
N PRO A 219 -11.80 15.14 -1.01
CA PRO A 219 -12.29 14.11 -1.93
C PRO A 219 -12.31 12.69 -1.37
N THR A 220 -11.28 12.31 -0.60
CA THR A 220 -11.18 10.96 -0.04
C THR A 220 -12.24 10.72 1.03
N ILE A 221 -12.48 11.69 1.90
CA ILE A 221 -13.55 11.61 2.89
C ILE A 221 -14.91 11.62 2.20
N ALA A 222 -15.13 12.54 1.25
CA ALA A 222 -16.38 12.62 0.51
C ALA A 222 -16.69 11.34 -0.28
N GLY A 223 -15.67 10.74 -0.92
CA GLY A 223 -15.81 9.50 -1.67
C GLY A 223 -16.29 8.35 -0.77
N TYR A 224 -15.64 8.13 0.38
CA TYR A 224 -16.07 7.09 1.30
C TYR A 224 -17.38 7.41 2.03
N TYR A 225 -17.63 8.68 2.37
CA TYR A 225 -18.89 9.12 2.96
C TYR A 225 -20.06 8.78 2.03
N HIS A 226 -20.00 9.20 0.76
CA HIS A 226 -21.04 8.92 -0.21
C HIS A 226 -21.12 7.43 -0.58
N CYS A 227 -20.00 6.72 -0.63
CA CYS A 227 -19.98 5.27 -0.80
C CYS A 227 -20.73 4.57 0.34
N TYR A 228 -20.47 4.95 1.60
CA TYR A 228 -21.17 4.41 2.77
C TYR A 228 -22.68 4.58 2.65
N TYR A 229 -23.16 5.81 2.41
CA TYR A 229 -24.59 6.06 2.32
C TYR A 229 -25.24 5.30 1.15
N ALA A 230 -24.60 5.27 -0.02
CA ALA A 230 -25.07 4.48 -1.15
C ALA A 230 -25.20 2.99 -0.81
N LEU A 231 -24.22 2.41 -0.13
CA LEU A 231 -24.23 1.00 0.26
C LEU A 231 -25.23 0.70 1.38
N SER A 232 -25.43 1.65 2.31
CA SER A 232 -26.34 1.53 3.46
C SER A 232 -27.83 1.55 3.08
N GLY A 233 -28.17 2.13 1.92
CA GLY A 233 -29.56 2.29 1.47
C GLY A 233 -30.23 3.59 1.93
N ILE A 234 -29.51 4.49 2.60
CA ILE A 234 -30.00 5.83 2.97
C ILE A 234 -29.73 6.79 1.81
N GLU A 235 -30.80 7.35 1.22
CA GLU A 235 -30.75 8.20 0.00
C GLU A 235 -29.78 7.67 -1.09
N PRO A 236 -29.85 6.38 -1.45
CA PRO A 236 -28.71 5.69 -2.05
C PRO A 236 -28.41 6.18 -3.47
N GLU A 237 -29.42 6.59 -4.24
CA GLU A 237 -29.22 7.12 -5.60
C GLU A 237 -28.54 8.49 -5.62
N ARG A 238 -28.90 9.38 -4.67
CA ARG A 238 -28.27 10.68 -4.51
C ARG A 238 -26.79 10.49 -4.18
N HIS A 239 -26.52 9.67 -3.17
CA HIS A 239 -25.15 9.44 -2.72
C HIS A 239 -24.32 8.66 -3.74
N PHE A 240 -24.91 7.71 -4.47
CA PHE A 240 -24.23 7.03 -5.56
C PHE A 240 -23.83 8.01 -6.67
N ARG A 241 -24.68 8.97 -7.03
CA ARG A 241 -24.37 9.99 -8.05
C ARG A 241 -23.16 10.84 -7.65
N GLU A 242 -23.12 11.31 -6.40
CA GLU A 242 -21.98 12.08 -5.88
C GLU A 242 -20.71 11.22 -5.82
N PHE A 243 -20.84 9.98 -5.35
CA PHE A 243 -19.73 9.03 -5.29
C PHE A 243 -19.13 8.76 -6.69
N LYS A 244 -19.97 8.45 -7.69
CA LYS A 244 -19.56 8.27 -9.08
C LYS A 244 -18.87 9.54 -9.61
N ALA A 245 -19.43 10.73 -9.36
CA ALA A 245 -18.84 11.98 -9.82
C ALA A 245 -17.42 12.20 -9.25
N ILE A 246 -17.19 11.84 -7.99
CA ILE A 246 -15.86 11.89 -7.36
C ILE A 246 -14.90 10.91 -8.06
N LEU A 247 -15.31 9.67 -8.30
CA LEU A 247 -14.45 8.67 -8.97
C LEU A 247 -14.05 9.09 -10.38
N LEU A 248 -14.99 9.63 -11.16
CA LEU A 248 -14.72 10.04 -12.54
C LEU A 248 -13.84 11.31 -12.61
N ARG A 249 -13.94 12.21 -11.64
CA ARG A 249 -13.24 13.52 -11.68
C ARG A 249 -11.95 13.55 -10.87
N GLN A 250 -11.82 12.69 -9.86
CA GLN A 250 -10.81 12.84 -8.81
C GLN A 250 -10.13 11.52 -8.42
N SER A 251 -10.27 10.44 -9.20
CA SER A 251 -9.60 9.15 -8.96
C SER A 251 -8.08 9.28 -8.73
N GLN A 252 -7.42 10.21 -9.41
CA GLN A 252 -5.98 10.48 -9.26
C GLN A 252 -5.58 11.04 -7.88
N ARG A 253 -6.55 11.46 -7.05
CA ARG A 253 -6.31 11.91 -5.67
C ARG A 253 -6.28 10.75 -4.66
N PHE A 254 -6.51 9.53 -5.13
CA PHE A 254 -6.41 8.31 -4.37
C PHE A 254 -5.17 7.53 -4.82
N PRO A 255 -4.56 6.73 -3.94
CA PRO A 255 -3.67 5.65 -4.39
C PRO A 255 -4.37 4.74 -5.41
N ALA A 256 -3.62 4.15 -6.33
CA ALA A 256 -4.20 3.36 -7.43
C ALA A 256 -4.99 2.13 -6.93
N ASP A 257 -4.49 1.45 -5.90
CA ASP A 257 -5.16 0.35 -5.21
C ASP A 257 -6.45 0.82 -4.53
N GLU A 258 -6.41 1.94 -3.83
CA GLU A 258 -7.58 2.52 -3.15
C GLU A 258 -8.66 2.99 -4.15
N ALA A 259 -8.24 3.64 -5.24
CA ALA A 259 -9.13 4.02 -6.33
C ALA A 259 -9.80 2.79 -6.93
N ARG A 260 -9.03 1.73 -7.22
CA ARG A 260 -9.55 0.47 -7.74
C ARG A 260 -10.62 -0.12 -6.85
N ASP A 261 -10.37 -0.18 -5.54
CA ASP A 261 -11.33 -0.70 -4.57
C ASP A 261 -12.65 0.09 -4.63
N LEU A 262 -12.58 1.42 -4.71
CA LEU A 262 -13.76 2.28 -4.84
C LEU A 262 -14.51 2.05 -6.17
N TYR A 263 -13.81 1.89 -7.29
CA TYR A 263 -14.42 1.51 -8.56
C TYR A 263 -15.17 0.18 -8.45
N LEU A 264 -14.56 -0.83 -7.81
CA LEU A 264 -15.20 -2.12 -7.59
C LEU A 264 -16.43 -2.02 -6.70
N LEU A 265 -16.40 -1.21 -5.64
CA LEU A 265 -17.57 -0.93 -4.80
C LEU A 265 -18.71 -0.28 -5.60
N ALA A 266 -18.40 0.72 -6.43
CA ALA A 266 -19.39 1.40 -7.28
C ALA A 266 -19.98 0.47 -8.34
N ILE A 267 -19.15 -0.34 -8.99
CA ILE A 267 -19.58 -1.34 -9.99
C ILE A 267 -20.47 -2.40 -9.34
N ASN A 268 -20.09 -2.91 -8.17
CA ASN A 268 -20.88 -3.89 -7.44
C ASN A 268 -22.24 -3.32 -7.02
N TYR A 269 -22.30 -2.04 -6.65
CA TYR A 269 -23.57 -1.34 -6.44
C TYR A 269 -24.42 -1.37 -7.72
N CYS A 270 -23.89 -0.96 -8.88
CA CYS A 270 -24.64 -1.01 -10.15
C CYS A 270 -25.15 -2.42 -10.49
N ILE A 271 -24.32 -3.45 -10.30
CA ILE A 271 -24.69 -4.85 -10.55
C ILE A 271 -25.86 -5.26 -9.62
N ARG A 272 -25.80 -4.88 -8.34
CA ARG A 272 -26.89 -5.15 -7.40
C ARG A 272 -28.19 -4.48 -7.84
N GLU A 273 -28.13 -3.23 -8.28
CA GLU A 273 -29.31 -2.50 -8.73
C GLU A 273 -29.89 -3.04 -10.04
N LEU A 274 -29.04 -3.51 -10.95
CA LEU A 274 -29.49 -4.20 -12.14
C LEU A 274 -30.17 -5.53 -11.86
N ASN A 275 -29.68 -6.29 -10.87
CA ASN A 275 -30.31 -7.52 -10.43
C ASN A 275 -31.64 -7.26 -9.73
N ALA A 276 -31.83 -6.07 -9.16
CA ALA A 276 -33.10 -5.58 -8.62
C ALA A 276 -34.05 -5.01 -9.70
N GLY A 277 -33.70 -5.11 -10.99
CA GLY A 277 -34.55 -4.66 -12.10
C GLY A 277 -34.40 -3.18 -12.46
N ARG A 278 -33.46 -2.45 -11.85
CA ARG A 278 -33.21 -1.03 -12.18
C ARG A 278 -32.28 -0.92 -13.39
N GLU A 279 -32.84 -1.03 -14.59
CA GLU A 279 -32.09 -1.09 -15.86
C GLU A 279 -31.14 0.08 -16.10
N GLY A 280 -31.51 1.30 -15.67
CA GLY A 280 -30.68 2.49 -15.85
C GLY A 280 -29.28 2.40 -15.21
N PHE A 281 -29.05 1.46 -14.30
CA PHE A 281 -27.73 1.24 -13.68
C PHE A 281 -26.72 0.51 -14.58
N ALA A 282 -27.12 -0.06 -15.72
CA ALA A 282 -26.16 -0.67 -16.64
C ALA A 282 -25.34 0.39 -17.37
N ARG A 283 -25.95 1.50 -17.78
CA ARG A 283 -25.23 2.67 -18.28
C ARG A 283 -24.28 3.23 -17.23
N GLU A 284 -24.78 3.36 -15.99
CA GLU A 284 -24.01 3.91 -14.89
C GLU A 284 -22.74 3.10 -14.61
N GLY A 285 -22.86 1.77 -14.59
CA GLY A 285 -21.73 0.86 -14.41
C GLY A 285 -20.81 0.76 -15.64
N LEU A 286 -21.35 0.87 -16.86
CA LEU A 286 -20.55 0.87 -18.08
C LEU A 286 -19.62 2.10 -18.16
N ASP A 287 -20.10 3.27 -17.74
CA ASP A 287 -19.26 4.47 -17.62
C ASP A 287 -18.09 4.25 -16.65
N LEU A 288 -18.35 3.61 -15.50
CA LEU A 288 -17.32 3.28 -14.52
C LEU A 288 -16.28 2.31 -15.08
N TYR A 289 -16.70 1.29 -15.83
CA TYR A 289 -15.77 0.39 -16.51
C TYR A 289 -14.92 1.12 -17.54
N LYS A 290 -15.54 1.92 -18.42
CA LYS A 290 -14.84 2.68 -19.46
C LYS A 290 -13.77 3.58 -18.86
N GLU A 291 -14.12 4.36 -17.85
CA GLU A 291 -13.18 5.26 -17.19
C GLU A 291 -12.10 4.50 -16.42
N GLY A 292 -12.47 3.45 -15.68
CA GLY A 292 -11.54 2.62 -14.93
C GLY A 292 -10.52 1.91 -15.81
N PHE A 293 -10.90 1.49 -17.02
CA PHE A 293 -9.96 0.95 -18.01
C PHE A 293 -9.11 2.05 -18.65
N ARG A 294 -9.71 3.18 -19.04
CA ARG A 294 -9.00 4.31 -19.64
C ARG A 294 -7.91 4.88 -18.72
N THR A 295 -8.18 4.95 -17.43
CA THR A 295 -7.25 5.47 -16.42
C THR A 295 -6.32 4.40 -15.84
N GLY A 296 -6.50 3.13 -16.22
CA GLY A 296 -5.74 2.01 -15.69
C GLY A 296 -6.11 1.59 -14.26
N MET A 297 -7.10 2.23 -13.63
CA MET A 297 -7.51 1.95 -12.24
C MET A 297 -8.12 0.56 -12.05
N LEU A 298 -8.66 -0.05 -13.12
CA LEU A 298 -9.16 -1.43 -13.08
C LEU A 298 -8.15 -2.48 -13.57
N LEU A 299 -6.89 -2.08 -13.77
CA LEU A 299 -5.81 -2.98 -14.16
C LEU A 299 -4.98 -3.42 -12.96
N GLN A 300 -4.55 -4.67 -12.96
CA GLN A 300 -3.57 -5.22 -12.03
C GLN A 300 -2.37 -5.69 -12.83
N GLU A 301 -1.20 -5.10 -12.61
CA GLU A 301 0.02 -5.42 -13.37
C GLU A 301 -0.20 -5.28 -14.90
N GLY A 302 -1.04 -4.32 -15.31
CA GLY A 302 -1.42 -4.10 -16.70
C GLY A 302 -2.48 -5.08 -17.25
N GLN A 303 -3.01 -5.98 -16.43
CA GLN A 303 -4.00 -6.99 -16.83
C GLN A 303 -5.37 -6.74 -16.20
N ILE A 304 -6.44 -7.13 -16.91
CA ILE A 304 -7.82 -7.09 -16.40
C ILE A 304 -8.14 -8.46 -15.79
N SER A 305 -8.76 -8.49 -14.61
CA SER A 305 -9.21 -9.76 -14.04
C SER A 305 -10.30 -10.40 -14.90
N ARG A 306 -10.33 -11.73 -14.96
CA ARG A 306 -11.38 -12.49 -15.69
C ARG A 306 -12.79 -12.07 -15.27
N PHE A 307 -13.00 -11.80 -13.98
CA PHE A 307 -14.29 -11.38 -13.42
C PHE A 307 -14.68 -9.97 -13.88
N THR A 308 -13.74 -9.03 -13.80
CA THR A 308 -13.93 -7.64 -14.25
C THR A 308 -14.28 -7.59 -15.73
N TYR A 309 -13.56 -8.34 -16.57
CA TYR A 309 -13.83 -8.41 -18.01
C TYR A 309 -15.22 -9.00 -18.30
N ARG A 310 -15.55 -10.14 -17.70
CA ARG A 310 -16.85 -10.81 -17.92
C ARG A 310 -18.02 -9.90 -17.52
N ASN A 311 -17.92 -9.24 -16.36
CA ASN A 311 -18.97 -8.37 -15.87
C ASN A 311 -19.12 -7.11 -16.75
N ALA A 312 -18.02 -6.54 -17.25
CA ALA A 312 -18.06 -5.41 -18.18
C ALA A 312 -18.75 -5.78 -19.50
N VAL A 313 -18.41 -6.95 -20.08
CA VAL A 313 -19.06 -7.44 -21.31
C VAL A 313 -20.55 -7.72 -21.09
N ALA A 314 -20.90 -8.40 -20.00
CA ALA A 314 -22.30 -8.70 -19.69
C ALA A 314 -23.14 -7.42 -19.51
N MET A 315 -22.57 -6.39 -18.87
CA MET A 315 -23.22 -5.09 -18.71
C MET A 315 -23.37 -4.34 -20.03
N ALA A 316 -22.35 -4.39 -20.90
CA ALA A 316 -22.42 -3.78 -22.23
C ALA A 316 -23.49 -4.44 -23.12
N LEU A 317 -23.63 -5.76 -23.06
CA LEU A 317 -24.66 -6.51 -23.81
C LEU A 317 -26.09 -6.25 -23.30
N LYS A 318 -26.25 -5.78 -22.06
CA LYS A 318 -27.57 -5.47 -21.48
C LYS A 318 -28.04 -4.06 -21.83
N GLU A 319 -27.11 -3.15 -22.12
CA GLU A 319 -27.40 -1.77 -22.56
C GLU A 319 -27.65 -1.64 -24.06
N GLY A 320 -27.02 -2.49 -24.88
CA GLY A 320 -27.12 -2.46 -26.35
C GLY A 320 -28.24 -3.36 -26.86
#